data_AF-A0A351L0V6-F1
#
_entry.id   AF-A0A351L0V6-F1
#
_cell.length_a   1.000
_cell.length_b   1.000
_cell.length_c   1.000
_cell.angle_alpha   90.00
_cell.angle_beta   90.00
_cell.angle_gamma   90.00
#
_symmetry.space_group_name_H-M   'P 1'
#
loop_
_entity.id
_entity.type
_entity.pdbx_description
1 polymer ?
#
loop_
_entity_poly.entity_id
_entity_poly.type
_entity_poly.pdbx_seq_one_letter_code
_entity_poly.pdbx_strand_id
1 'polypeptide(L)' 'MLASYLNIVRNREKLQRPWAIVQILPQTKGHIIARFANRQDADDHARSLRRYVPNGVFEIIFETLES' A
#
# COMPACT_ATOMS: atom_id res chain seq x y z
N MET A 1 8.42 5.65 -25.29
CA MET A 1 7.54 4.49 -25.58
C MET A 1 7.43 3.52 -24.39
N LEU A 2 8.54 3.07 -23.77
CA LEU A 2 8.51 2.15 -22.61
C LEU A 2 7.97 2.76 -21.31
N ALA A 3 8.30 4.03 -21.01
CA ALA A 3 7.83 4.71 -19.79
C ALA A 3 6.29 4.80 -19.70
N SER A 4 5.61 4.96 -20.83
CA SER A 4 4.15 4.99 -20.92
C SER A 4 3.51 3.64 -20.60
N TYR A 5 4.13 2.53 -21.04
CA TYR A 5 3.64 1.17 -20.76
C TYR A 5 3.75 0.81 -19.27
N LEU A 6 4.89 1.12 -18.65
CA LEU A 6 5.10 0.88 -17.22
C LEU A 6 4.10 1.66 -16.36
N ASN A 7 3.76 2.89 -16.75
CA ASN A 7 2.74 3.67 -16.06
C ASN A 7 1.34 3.05 -16.19
N ILE A 8 0.97 2.54 -17.36
CA ILE A 8 -0.33 1.86 -17.55
C ILE A 8 -0.46 0.62 -16.68
N VAL A 9 0.58 -0.24 -16.65
CA VAL A 9 0.59 -1.46 -15.84
C VAL A 9 0.56 -1.12 -14.35
N ARG A 10 1.39 -0.15 -13.92
CA ARG A 10 1.41 0.32 -12.52
C ARG A 10 0.06 0.92 -12.09
N ASN A 11 -0.62 1.66 -12.97
CA ASN A 11 -1.94 2.21 -12.68
C ASN A 11 -3.03 1.14 -12.60
N ARG A 12 -2.94 0.09 -13.44
CA ARG A 12 -3.85 -1.06 -13.38
C ARG A 12 -3.76 -1.84 -12.07
N GLU A 13 -2.56 -1.99 -11.51
CA GLU A 13 -2.40 -2.65 -10.21
C GLU A 13 -3.02 -1.84 -9.08
N LYS A 14 -2.83 -0.50 -9.09
CA LYS A 14 -3.47 0.39 -8.12
C LYS A 14 -4.99 0.32 -8.19
N LEU A 15 -5.56 0.31 -9.40
CA LEU A 15 -7.01 0.18 -9.59
C LEU A 15 -7.59 -1.13 -9.05
N GLN A 16 -6.87 -2.24 -9.22
CA GLN A 16 -7.33 -3.55 -8.75
C GLN A 16 -7.12 -3.74 -7.25
N ARG A 17 -6.16 -3.03 -6.66
CA ARG A 17 -5.75 -3.17 -5.26
C ARG A 17 -5.52 -1.80 -4.62
N PRO A 18 -6.58 -1.00 -4.44
CA PRO A 18 -6.45 0.40 -4.02
C PRO A 18 -6.11 0.54 -2.53
N TRP A 19 -6.29 -0.52 -1.73
CA TRP A 19 -5.95 -0.49 -0.31
C TRP A 19 -4.48 -0.84 -0.13
N ALA A 20 -3.68 0.10 0.37
CA ALA A 20 -2.26 -0.09 0.60
C ALA A 20 -1.91 0.02 2.08
N ILE A 21 -1.02 -0.86 2.57
CA ILE A 21 -0.39 -0.73 3.87
C ILE A 21 0.94 -0.01 3.69
N VAL A 22 1.12 1.09 4.40
CA VAL A 22 2.33 1.91 4.40
C VAL A 22 3.06 1.74 5.73
N GLN A 23 4.35 1.41 5.67
CA GLN A 23 5.23 1.53 6.83
C GLN A 23 5.73 2.97 6.92
N ILE A 24 5.56 3.60 8.08
CA ILE A 24 6.15 4.89 8.39
C ILE A 24 7.44 4.64 9.15
N LEU A 25 8.54 5.21 8.63
CA LEU A 25 9.84 5.16 9.29
C LEU A 25 10.11 6.52 9.94
N PRO A 26 10.73 6.57 11.15
CA PRO A 26 10.92 7.81 11.90
C PRO A 26 11.68 8.93 11.17
N GLN A 27 12.38 8.62 10.08
CA GLN A 27 13.29 9.54 9.38
C GLN A 27 13.07 9.61 7.87
N THR A 28 12.03 8.97 7.30
CA THR A 28 11.91 8.82 5.83
C THR A 28 10.45 8.78 5.35
N LYS A 29 10.24 9.05 4.05
CA LYS A 29 8.96 8.83 3.36
C LYS A 29 8.46 7.41 3.59
N GLY A 30 7.17 7.26 3.84
CA GLY A 30 6.55 5.95 4.02
C GLY A 30 6.71 5.06 2.78
N HIS A 31 6.85 3.75 3.01
CA HIS A 31 6.97 2.75 1.95
C HIS A 31 5.78 1.80 1.94
N ILE A 32 5.25 1.48 0.76
CA ILE A 32 4.13 0.56 0.60
C ILE A 32 4.63 -0.88 0.75
N ILE A 33 4.16 -1.57 1.78
CA ILE A 33 4.53 -2.97 2.07
C ILE A 33 3.68 -3.94 1.26
N ALA A 34 2.38 -3.65 1.13
CA ALA A 34 1.41 -4.54 0.50
C ALA A 34 0.19 -3.78 -0.02
N ARG A 35 -0.46 -4.34 -1.05
CA ARG A 35 -1.71 -3.84 -1.64
C ARG A 35 -2.79 -4.93 -1.68
N PHE A 36 -4.03 -4.53 -1.43
CA PHE A 36 -5.20 -5.39 -1.29
C PHE A 36 -6.38 -4.87 -2.11
N ALA A 37 -7.18 -5.80 -2.63
CA ALA A 37 -8.39 -5.49 -3.38
C ALA A 37 -9.51 -4.94 -2.48
N ASN A 38 -9.59 -5.41 -1.24
CA ASN A 38 -10.58 -4.96 -0.27
C ASN A 38 -9.90 -4.49 1.03
N ARG A 39 -10.64 -3.71 1.82
CA ARG A 39 -10.13 -3.11 3.06
C ARG A 39 -9.92 -4.15 4.16
N GLN A 40 -10.81 -5.14 4.25
CA GLN A 40 -10.82 -6.13 5.32
C GLN A 40 -9.51 -6.93 5.33
N ASP A 41 -9.07 -7.41 4.16
CA ASP A 41 -7.78 -8.11 4.02
C ASP A 41 -6.60 -7.24 4.43
N ALA A 42 -6.64 -5.94 4.12
CA ALA A 42 -5.62 -4.99 4.54
C ALA A 42 -5.60 -4.81 6.07
N ASP A 43 -6.77 -4.68 6.70
CA ASP A 43 -6.91 -4.57 8.15
C ASP A 43 -6.42 -5.82 8.88
N ASP A 44 -6.78 -7.02 8.40
CA ASP A 44 -6.34 -8.29 8.98
C ASP A 44 -4.81 -8.49 8.85
N HIS A 45 -4.25 -8.09 7.71
CA HIS A 45 -2.81 -8.12 7.49
C HIS A 45 -2.08 -7.09 8.38
N ALA A 46 -2.58 -5.85 8.49
CA ALA A 46 -1.99 -4.83 9.36
C ALA A 46 -2.05 -5.22 10.84
N ARG A 47 -3.14 -5.86 11.29
CA ARG A 47 -3.25 -6.41 12.65
C ARG A 47 -2.17 -7.46 12.90
N SER A 48 -1.90 -8.33 11.92
CA SER A 48 -0.83 -9.32 12.01
C SER A 48 0.55 -8.65 12.06
N LEU A 49 0.81 -7.67 11.19
CA LEU A 49 2.08 -6.92 11.18
C LEU A 49 2.36 -6.23 12.53
N ARG A 50 1.35 -5.59 13.14
CA ARG A 50 1.49 -4.94 14.45
C ARG A 50 1.81 -5.91 15.58
N ARG A 51 1.44 -7.20 15.46
CA ARG A 51 1.80 -8.23 16.43
C ARG A 51 3.26 -8.66 16.30
N TYR A 52 3.76 -8.77 15.08
CA TYR A 52 5.14 -9.19 14.83
C TYR A 52 6.16 -8.05 14.91
N VAL A 53 5.73 -6.81 14.64
CA VAL A 53 6.55 -5.61 14.65
C VAL A 53 5.88 -4.56 15.54
N PRO A 54 5.95 -4.71 16.88
CA PRO A 54 5.22 -3.86 17.82
C PRO A 54 5.65 -2.39 17.78
N ASN A 55 6.91 -2.12 17.38
CA ASN A 55 7.43 -0.76 17.21
C ASN A 55 7.21 -0.19 15.80
N GLY A 56 6.59 -0.96 14.91
CA GLY A 56 6.31 -0.55 13.54
C GLY A 56 5.06 0.33 13.47
N VAL A 57 5.18 1.47 12.82
CA VAL A 57 4.04 2.34 12.51
C VAL A 57 3.50 1.94 11.13
N PHE A 58 2.26 1.45 11.10
CA PHE A 58 1.59 1.00 9.90
C PHE A 58 0.27 1.74 9.70
N GLU A 59 0.10 2.32 8.53
CA GLU A 59 -1.13 3.00 8.11
C GLU A 59 -1.76 2.30 6.91
N ILE A 60 -3.09 2.26 6.87
CA ILE A 60 -3.84 1.77 5.72
C ILE A 60 -4.36 2.99 4.98
N ILE A 61 -3.98 3.11 3.72
CA ILE A 61 -4.42 4.19 2.85
C ILE A 61 -5.24 3.64 1.69
N PHE A 62 -6.17 4.44 1.20
CA PHE A 62 -6.85 4.19 -0.07
C PHE A 62 -6.17 5.04 -1.14
N GLU A 63 -5.48 4.38 -2.07
CA GLU A 63 -4.79 5.05 -3.16
C GLU A 63 -5.73 5.19 -4.36
N THR A 64 -6.22 6.40 -4.57
CA THR A 64 -6.95 6.77 -5.78
C THR A 64 -5.96 7.02 -6.91
N LEU A 65 -6.37 6.74 -8.15
CA LEU A 65 -5.74 7.41 -9.28
C LEU A 65 -6.17 8.87 -9.22
N GLU A 66 -5.29 9.77 -8.78
CA GLU A 66 -5.47 11.18 -9.09
C GLU A 66 -5.43 11.32 -10.63
N SER A 67 -6.48 11.95 -11.16
CA SER A 67 -6.70 12.24 -12.58
C SER A 67 -5.87 13.41 -13.08
#